data_AF-A0A1J5RZU6-F1
#
_entry.id   AF-A0A1J5RZU6-F1
#
_cell.length_a   1.000
_cell.length_b   1.000
_cell.length_c   1.000
_cell.angle_alpha   90.00
_cell.angle_beta   90.00
_cell.angle_gamma   90.00
#
_symmetry.space_group_name_H-M   'P 1'
#
loop_
_entity.id
_entity.type
_entity.pdbx_description
1 polymer ?
#
loop_
_entity_poly.entity_id
_entity_poly.type
_entity_poly.pdbx_seq_one_letter_code
_entity_poly.pdbx_strand_id
1 'polypeptide(L)'
;MEYQNTIAVYEAVAKLTSQMLQAAKQQDWDQLTNLEHSCAQHVEMLKVIQDVPPLPKDARERKVASIKSILADDREIRNLVSPWMVRLNSMLNSNHMEQRLTRTYGR
;
A
#
# COMPACT_ATOMS: atom_id res chain seq x y z
N MET A 1 -14.65 7.06 25.25
CA MET A 1 -13.23 7.40 24.96
C MET A 1 -12.57 6.36 24.07
N GLU A 2 -12.79 5.05 24.28
CA GLU A 2 -12.15 3.99 23.46
C GLU A 2 -12.48 4.06 21.96
N TYR A 3 -13.72 4.37 21.57
CA TYR A 3 -14.11 4.50 20.16
C TYR A 3 -13.41 5.64 19.41
N GLN A 4 -13.03 6.72 20.11
CA GLN A 4 -12.32 7.85 19.51
C GLN A 4 -10.89 7.45 19.14
N ASN A 5 -10.26 6.61 19.97
CA ASN A 5 -8.96 6.03 19.66
C ASN A 5 -9.05 5.14 18.42
N THR A 6 -10.07 4.28 18.34
CA THR A 6 -10.29 3.41 17.17
C THR A 6 -10.44 4.21 15.87
N ILE A 7 -11.26 5.26 15.85
CA ILE A 7 -11.43 6.12 14.66
C ILE A 7 -10.12 6.82 14.31
N ALA A 8 -9.39 7.35 15.30
CA ALA A 8 -8.12 8.03 15.09
C ALA A 8 -7.10 7.11 14.40
N VAL A 9 -7.08 5.81 14.75
CA VAL A 9 -6.20 4.84 14.06
C VAL A 9 -6.64 4.64 12.60
N TYR A 10 -7.94 4.50 12.32
CA TYR A 10 -8.42 4.39 10.93
C TYR A 10 -8.12 5.64 10.09
N GLU A 11 -8.25 6.83 10.67
CA GLU A 11 -7.91 8.10 10.01
C GLU A 11 -6.41 8.26 9.80
N ALA A 12 -5.59 7.80 10.75
CA ALA A 12 -4.14 7.77 10.62
C ALA A 12 -3.71 6.83 9.47
N VAL A 13 -4.30 5.64 9.37
CA VAL A 13 -4.03 4.72 8.26
C VAL A 13 -4.45 5.34 6.93
N ALA A 14 -5.64 5.94 6.84
CA ALA A 14 -6.07 6.62 5.61
C ALA A 14 -5.09 7.74 5.19
N LYS A 15 -4.58 8.51 6.14
CA LYS A 15 -3.58 9.54 5.88
C LYS A 15 -2.23 8.94 5.44
N LEU A 16 -1.82 7.80 5.99
CA LEU A 16 -0.60 7.10 5.59
C LEU A 16 -0.75 6.52 4.17
N THR A 17 -1.87 5.88 3.84
CA THR A 17 -2.12 5.35 2.49
C THR A 17 -2.16 6.48 1.45
N SER A 18 -2.73 7.64 1.80
CA SER A 18 -2.70 8.81 0.92
C SER A 18 -1.26 9.31 0.67
N GLN A 19 -0.39 9.30 1.70
CA GLN A 19 1.03 9.63 1.53
C GLN A 19 1.76 8.59 0.67
N MET A 20 1.45 7.30 0.84
CA MET A 20 1.99 6.24 -0.03
C MET A 20 1.59 6.48 -1.50
N LEU A 21 0.35 6.88 -1.75
CA LEU A 21 -0.11 7.23 -3.09
C LEU A 21 0.67 8.42 -3.67
N GLN A 22 0.95 9.46 -2.86
CA GLN A 22 1.75 10.59 -3.32
C GLN A 22 3.20 10.18 -3.64
N ALA A 23 3.83 9.36 -2.80
CA ALA A 23 5.16 8.83 -3.04
C ALA A 23 5.20 7.98 -4.33
N ALA A 24 4.20 7.10 -4.52
CA ALA A 24 4.07 6.31 -5.74
C ALA A 24 3.86 7.17 -7.00
N LYS A 25 3.08 8.26 -6.90
CA LYS A 25 2.88 9.24 -7.99
C LYS A 25 4.18 9.99 -8.33
N GLN A 26 5.01 10.27 -7.33
CA GLN A 26 6.32 10.94 -7.47
C GLN A 26 7.45 9.97 -7.84
N GLN A 27 7.16 8.66 -7.91
CA GLN A 27 8.15 7.60 -8.13
C GLN A 27 9.24 7.54 -7.03
N ASP A 28 8.93 8.04 -5.83
CA ASP A 28 9.80 7.97 -4.66
C ASP A 28 9.63 6.61 -3.97
N TRP A 29 10.34 5.61 -4.49
CA TRP A 29 10.23 4.21 -4.04
C TRP A 29 10.80 4.01 -2.64
N ASP A 30 11.85 4.75 -2.27
CA ASP A 30 12.42 4.72 -0.92
C ASP A 30 11.42 5.23 0.11
N GLN A 31 10.75 6.35 -0.19
CA GLN A 31 9.67 6.87 0.65
C GLN A 31 8.48 5.91 0.72
N LEU A 32 8.11 5.28 -0.39
CA LEU A 32 7.02 4.31 -0.44
C LEU A 32 7.28 3.12 0.49
N THR A 33 8.48 2.54 0.46
CA THR A 33 8.87 1.42 1.33
C THR A 33 8.92 1.83 2.81
N ASN A 34 9.41 3.03 3.13
CA ASN A 34 9.40 3.54 4.51
C ASN A 34 7.96 3.72 5.05
N LEU A 35 7.05 4.20 4.20
CA LEU A 35 5.63 4.37 4.55
C LEU A 35 4.91 3.02 4.69
N GLU A 36 5.30 2.00 3.92
CA GLU A 36 4.76 0.64 4.04
C GLU A 36 5.02 0.03 5.44
N HIS A 37 6.23 0.18 5.96
CA HIS A 37 6.56 -0.28 7.32
C HIS A 37 5.71 0.41 8.39
N SER A 38 5.48 1.72 8.25
CA SER A 38 4.63 2.49 9.16
C SER A 38 3.16 2.06 9.06
N CYS A 39 2.68 1.77 7.85
CA CYS A 39 1.34 1.26 7.61
C CYS A 39 1.13 -0.11 8.26
N ALA A 40 2.08 -1.03 8.10
CA ALA A 40 2.02 -2.38 8.69
C ALA A 40 1.87 -2.34 10.22
N GLN A 41 2.58 -1.44 10.90
CA GLN A 41 2.47 -1.26 12.36
C GLN A 41 1.07 -0.79 12.78
N HIS A 42 0.49 0.15 12.05
CA HIS A 42 -0.85 0.67 12.35
C HIS A 42 -1.94 -0.36 12.05
N VAL A 43 -1.79 -1.16 11.00
CA VAL A 43 -2.69 -2.27 10.67
C VAL A 43 -2.65 -3.35 11.74
N GLU A 44 -1.47 -3.66 12.28
CA GLU A 44 -1.35 -4.63 13.38
C GLU A 44 -2.05 -4.11 14.65
N MET A 45 -1.89 -2.83 14.97
CA MET A 45 -2.63 -2.18 16.06
C MET A 45 -4.15 -2.22 15.84
N LEU A 46 -4.63 -2.07 14.61
CA LEU A 46 -6.06 -2.20 14.28
C LEU A 46 -6.61 -3.62 14.49
N LYS A 47 -5.80 -4.68 14.31
CA LYS A 47 -6.23 -6.06 14.57
C LYS A 47 -6.49 -6.30 16.05
N VAL A 48 -5.67 -5.70 16.93
CA VAL A 48 -5.84 -5.79 18.39
C VAL A 48 -7.09 -5.05 18.87
N ILE A 49 -7.53 -4.03 18.14
CA ILE A 49 -8.69 -3.18 18.47
C ILE A 49 -10.03 -3.78 17.95
N GLN A 50 -10.05 -5.00 17.41
CA GLN A 50 -11.30 -5.59 16.88
C GLN A 50 -12.38 -5.88 17.92
N ASP A 51 -12.03 -5.91 19.22
CA ASP A 51 -12.95 -6.24 20.32
C ASP A 51 -13.60 -5.00 20.98
N VAL A 52 -13.90 -3.97 20.18
CA VAL A 52 -14.49 -2.71 20.69
C VAL A 52 -16.02 -2.79 20.68
N PRO A 53 -16.71 -2.33 21.75
CA PRO A 53 -18.16 -2.29 21.82
C PRO A 53 -18.79 -1.50 20.65
N PRO A 54 -20.08 -1.75 20.34
CA PRO A 54 -20.74 -1.19 19.17
C PRO A 54 -20.56 0.34 19.08
N LEU A 55 -19.95 0.75 17.97
CA LEU A 55 -19.67 2.16 17.68
C LEU A 55 -20.99 2.93 17.48
N PRO A 56 -21.11 4.17 18.00
CA PRO A 56 -22.23 5.05 17.67
C PRO A 56 -22.27 5.34 16.15
N LYS A 57 -23.44 5.71 15.64
CA LYS A 57 -23.68 5.86 14.19
C LYS A 57 -22.66 6.77 13.49
N ASP A 58 -22.38 7.94 14.07
CA ASP A 58 -21.38 8.91 13.57
C ASP A 58 -19.97 8.29 13.47
N ALA A 59 -19.56 7.56 14.50
CA ALA A 59 -18.29 6.86 14.56
C ALA A 59 -18.16 5.78 13.48
N ARG A 60 -19.25 5.07 13.20
CA ARG A 60 -19.32 4.05 12.16
C ARG A 60 -19.24 4.67 10.76
N GLU A 61 -19.88 5.81 10.54
CA GLU A 61 -19.83 6.54 9.26
C GLU A 61 -18.41 7.03 8.96
N ARG A 62 -17.72 7.62 9.95
CA ARG A 62 -16.31 8.03 9.82
C ARG A 62 -15.39 6.85 9.52
N LYS A 63 -15.53 5.75 10.25
CA LYS A 63 -14.78 4.51 9.99
C LYS A 63 -14.96 4.02 8.55
N VAL A 64 -16.21 3.98 8.06
CA VAL A 64 -16.51 3.56 6.69
C VAL A 64 -15.89 4.52 5.66
N ALA A 65 -15.92 5.83 5.92
CA ALA A 65 -15.28 6.82 5.05
C ALA A 65 -13.76 6.61 4.97
N SER A 66 -13.08 6.39 6.11
CA SER A 66 -11.64 6.10 6.14
C SER A 66 -11.30 4.82 5.37
N ILE A 67 -12.06 3.74 5.57
CA ILE A 67 -11.84 2.46 4.86
C ILE A 67 -12.01 2.64 3.34
N LYS A 68 -13.03 3.39 2.91
CA LYS A 68 -13.22 3.67 1.48
C LYS A 68 -12.05 4.45 0.89
N SER A 69 -11.52 5.43 1.61
CA SER A 69 -10.33 6.18 1.17
C SER A 69 -9.12 5.26 1.02
N ILE A 70 -8.83 4.44 2.04
CA ILE A 70 -7.71 3.48 2.01
C ILE A 70 -7.82 2.56 0.79
N LEU A 71 -8.99 1.96 0.55
CA LEU A 71 -9.19 1.05 -0.58
C LEU A 71 -9.06 1.74 -1.95
N ALA A 72 -9.48 3.00 -2.06
CA ALA A 72 -9.32 3.78 -3.28
C ALA A 72 -7.85 4.11 -3.54
N ASP A 73 -7.14 4.56 -2.52
CA ASP A 73 -5.71 4.89 -2.60
C ASP A 73 -4.88 3.63 -2.90
N ASP A 74 -5.14 2.49 -2.24
CA ASP A 74 -4.50 1.19 -2.51
C ASP A 74 -4.72 0.71 -3.95
N ARG A 75 -5.90 0.99 -4.52
CA ARG A 75 -6.18 0.67 -5.92
C ARG A 75 -5.33 1.53 -6.84
N GLU A 76 -5.23 2.84 -6.58
CA GLU A 76 -4.38 3.73 -7.37
C GLU A 76 -2.90 3.37 -7.25
N ILE A 77 -2.40 3.08 -6.03
CA ILE A 77 -1.03 2.61 -5.81
C ILE A 77 -0.78 1.37 -6.67
N ARG A 78 -1.64 0.34 -6.59
CA ARG A 78 -1.47 -0.87 -7.42
C ARG A 78 -1.48 -0.56 -8.91
N ASN A 79 -2.33 0.35 -9.39
CA ASN A 79 -2.33 0.76 -10.80
C ASN A 79 -1.01 1.43 -11.22
N LEU A 80 -0.33 2.13 -10.31
CA LEU A 80 0.98 2.75 -10.57
C LEU A 80 2.12 1.74 -10.49
N VAL A 81 2.07 0.81 -9.53
CA VAL A 81 3.16 -0.14 -9.26
C VAL A 81 3.05 -1.43 -10.11
N SER A 82 1.86 -1.85 -10.56
CA SER A 82 1.70 -3.06 -11.36
C SER A 82 2.33 -2.99 -12.77
N PRO A 83 2.21 -1.89 -13.55
CA PRO A 83 2.77 -1.83 -14.90
C PRO A 83 4.31 -1.81 -14.92
N TRP A 84 4.95 -1.07 -14.00
CA TRP A 84 6.41 -0.99 -13.97
C TRP A 84 7.04 -2.31 -13.53
N MET A 85 6.43 -3.06 -12.58
CA MET A 85 6.91 -4.39 -12.19
C MET A 85 6.82 -5.41 -13.33
N VAL A 86 5.73 -5.38 -14.12
CA VAL A 86 5.63 -6.21 -15.34
C VAL A 86 6.72 -5.83 -16.34
N ARG A 87 6.97 -4.52 -16.52
CA ARG A 87 8.04 -4.03 -17.40
C ARG A 87 9.42 -4.43 -16.92
N LEU A 88 9.72 -4.30 -15.62
CA LEU A 88 11.00 -4.68 -15.02
C LEU A 88 11.23 -6.18 -15.13
N ASN A 89 10.22 -6.99 -14.84
CA ASN A 89 10.30 -8.44 -15.02
C ASN A 89 10.52 -8.79 -16.51
N SER A 90 9.87 -8.09 -17.44
CA SER A 90 10.12 -8.30 -18.87
C SER A 90 11.56 -7.94 -19.27
N MET A 91 12.11 -6.83 -18.77
CA MET A 91 13.50 -6.41 -19.05
C MET A 91 14.53 -7.37 -18.43
N LEU A 92 14.32 -7.81 -17.19
CA LEU A 92 15.17 -8.81 -16.55
C LEU A 92 15.14 -10.14 -17.30
N ASN A 93 13.96 -10.61 -17.70
CA ASN A 93 13.81 -11.86 -18.47
C ASN A 93 14.41 -11.74 -19.89
N SER A 94 14.34 -10.57 -20.51
CA SER A 94 14.94 -10.31 -21.83
C SER A 94 16.48 -10.42 -21.76
N ASN A 95 17.10 -9.78 -20.77
CA ASN A 95 18.55 -9.84 -20.55
C ASN A 95 19.03 -11.28 -20.27
N HIS A 96 18.25 -12.09 -19.56
CA HIS A 96 18.59 -13.50 -19.33
C HIS A 96 18.48 -14.36 -20.60
N MET A 97 17.55 -14.04 -21.52
CA MET A 97 17.44 -14.73 -22.80
C MET A 97 18.60 -14.36 -23.74
N GLU A 98 18.98 -13.08 -23.80
CA GLU A 98 20.13 -12.61 -24.60
C GLU A 98 21.43 -13.27 -24.12
N GLN A 99 21.70 -13.32 -22.82
CA GLN A 99 22.88 -13.99 -22.27
C GLN A 99 22.95 -15.49 -22.61
N ARG A 100 21.80 -16.18 -22.67
CA ARG A 100 21.75 -17.59 -23.08
C ARG A 100 22.05 -17.78 -24.56
N LEU A 101 21.48 -16.92 -25.42
CA LEU A 101 21.70 -16.95 -26.86
C LEU A 101 23.16 -16.65 -27.22
N THR A 102 23.79 -15.65 -26.61
CA THR A 102 25.21 -15.34 -26.83
C THR A 102 26.10 -16.51 -26.40
N ARG A 103 25.74 -17.23 -25.33
CA ARG A 103 26.51 -18.37 -24.83
C ARG A 103 26.34 -19.65 -25.67
N THR A 104 25.21 -19.83 -26.34
CA THR A 104 24.96 -20.99 -27.22
C THR A 104 25.44 -20.78 -28.66
N TYR A 105 25.48 -19.54 -29.16
CA TYR A 105 25.83 -19.23 -30.54
C TYR A 105 27.13 -18.44 -30.71
N GLY A 106 27.79 -18.02 -29.62
CA GLY A 106 29.07 -17.29 -29.64
C GLY A 106 30.31 -18.19 -29.69
N ARG A 107 30.24 -19.34 -30.38
CA ARG A 107 31.38 -20.25 -30.55
C ARG A 107 31.63 -20.55 -32.02
#